data_AF-K2EBT0-F1
#
_entry.id   AF-K2EBT0-F1
#
_cell.length_a   1.000
_cell.length_b   1.000
_cell.length_c   1.000
_cell.angle_alpha   90.00
_cell.angle_beta   90.00
_cell.angle_gamma   90.00
#
_symmetry.space_group_name_H-M   'P 1'
#
loop_
_entity.id
_entity.type
_entity.pdbx_description
1 polymer ?
#
loop_
_entity_poly.entity_id
_entity_poly.type
_entity_poly.pdbx_seq_one_letter_code
_entity_poly.pdbx_strand_id
1 'polypeptide(L)'
;MENKGKIIKVAGPLVVAEGLRGIKMFDVVKVGPKRLIGEVIRIERDQSYIQVYEETGGLGPDDEVVSTGEPLSVELGPGLLTSIYDGIQRPLEKIK
;
A
#
# COMPACT_ATOMS: atom_id res chain seq x y z
N MET A 1 -17.87 0.63 -1.97
CA MET A 1 -17.53 1.64 -0.95
C MET A 1 -16.04 1.51 -0.69
N GLU A 2 -15.26 2.58 -0.84
CA GLU A 2 -13.84 2.56 -0.48
C GLU A 2 -13.73 2.26 1.01
N ASN A 3 -12.98 1.20 1.35
CA ASN A 3 -12.70 0.86 2.73
C ASN A 3 -11.52 1.73 3.20
N LYS A 4 -11.80 2.63 4.14
CA LYS A 4 -10.89 3.69 4.58
C LYS A 4 -10.57 3.55 6.05
N GLY A 5 -9.31 3.75 6.39
CA GLY A 5 -8.81 3.82 7.74
C GLY A 5 -7.85 4.98 7.92
N LYS A 6 -7.24 5.04 9.10
CA LYS A 6 -6.28 6.08 9.48
C LYS A 6 -5.03 5.48 10.08
N ILE A 7 -3.89 6.08 9.79
CA ILE A 7 -2.63 5.74 10.46
C ILE A 7 -2.75 6.08 11.95
N ILE A 8 -2.33 5.15 12.81
CA ILE A 8 -2.17 5.36 14.25
C ILE A 8 -0.70 5.33 14.67
N LYS A 9 0.17 4.70 13.87
CA LYS A 9 1.60 4.57 14.16
C LYS A 9 2.41 4.36 12.88
N VAL A 10 3.59 4.97 12.83
CA VAL A 10 4.62 4.73 11.80
C VAL A 10 5.91 4.32 12.49
N ALA A 11 6.52 3.22 12.06
CA ALA A 11 7.78 2.69 12.59
C ALA A 11 8.67 2.21 11.43
N GLY A 12 9.45 3.14 10.87
CA GLY A 12 10.19 2.88 9.63
C GLY A 12 9.21 2.53 8.50
N PRO A 13 9.39 1.41 7.78
CA PRO A 13 8.50 1.04 6.68
C PRO A 13 7.21 0.33 7.16
N LEU A 14 7.08 0.06 8.46
CA LEU A 14 5.89 -0.53 9.06
C LEU A 14 4.91 0.59 9.48
N VAL A 15 3.70 0.56 8.93
CA VAL A 15 2.59 1.44 9.26
C VAL A 15 1.50 0.64 9.95
N VAL A 16 0.88 1.20 10.99
CA VAL A 16 -0.29 0.60 11.64
C VAL A 16 -1.48 1.53 11.42
N ALA A 17 -2.59 0.98 10.96
CA ALA A 17 -3.82 1.70 10.70
C ALA A 17 -5.03 1.03 11.33
N GLU A 18 -6.05 1.83 11.66
CA GLU A 18 -7.33 1.37 12.20
C GLU A 18 -8.51 1.79 11.31
N GLY A 19 -9.68 1.18 11.51
CA GLY A 19 -10.90 1.50 10.77
C GLY A 19 -11.04 0.80 9.40
N LEU A 20 -10.07 -0.02 9.00
CA LEU A 20 -10.09 -0.80 7.76
C LEU A 20 -10.97 -2.06 7.87
N ARG A 21 -12.30 -1.87 7.92
CA ARG A 21 -13.26 -2.96 8.16
C ARG A 21 -13.28 -3.97 7.02
N GLY A 22 -13.14 -5.26 7.34
CA GLY A 22 -13.19 -6.33 6.34
C GLY A 22 -11.97 -6.42 5.43
N ILE A 23 -10.87 -5.75 5.80
CA ILE A 23 -9.59 -5.92 5.14
C ILE A 23 -9.04 -7.33 5.38
N LYS A 24 -8.32 -7.86 4.39
CA LYS A 24 -7.75 -9.20 4.43
C LYS A 24 -6.23 -9.14 4.47
N MET A 25 -5.64 -10.25 4.91
CA MET A 25 -4.21 -10.47 4.75
C MET A 25 -3.84 -10.37 3.26
N PHE A 26 -2.69 -9.77 2.98
CA PHE A 26 -2.15 -9.51 1.64
C PHE A 26 -2.92 -8.50 0.78
N ASP A 27 -3.97 -7.87 1.31
CA ASP A 27 -4.63 -6.76 0.59
C ASP A 27 -3.63 -5.62 0.38
N VAL A 28 -3.62 -5.08 -0.84
CA VAL A 28 -2.87 -3.86 -1.13
C VAL A 28 -3.66 -2.66 -0.65
N VAL A 29 -2.94 -1.72 -0.04
CA VAL A 29 -3.46 -0.45 0.45
C VAL A 29 -2.68 0.72 -0.15
N LYS A 30 -3.34 1.87 -0.21
CA LYS A 30 -2.75 3.17 -0.53
C LYS A 30 -2.65 3.97 0.76
N VAL A 31 -1.43 4.39 1.12
CA VAL A 31 -1.11 5.00 2.42
C VAL A 31 -0.75 6.47 2.24
N GLY A 32 -1.43 7.33 3.00
CA GLY A 32 -1.19 8.76 3.09
C GLY A 32 -1.53 9.56 1.83
N PRO A 33 -1.21 10.86 1.82
CA PRO A 33 -1.58 11.78 0.74
C PRO A 33 -0.90 11.44 -0.60
N LYS A 34 0.30 10.86 -0.54
CA LYS A 34 1.04 10.39 -1.73
C LYS A 34 0.55 9.03 -2.25
N ARG A 35 -0.41 8.40 -1.57
CA ARG A 35 -0.97 7.09 -1.94
C ARG A 35 0.11 6.02 -2.13
N LEU A 36 1.05 5.97 -1.19
CA LEU A 36 2.16 5.01 -1.23
C LEU A 36 1.61 3.58 -1.20
N ILE A 37 2.22 2.68 -1.96
CA ILE A 37 1.77 1.29 -2.00
C ILE A 37 2.26 0.55 -0.75
N GLY A 38 1.34 -0.13 -0.09
CA GLY A 38 1.66 -1.06 1.00
C GLY A 38 0.79 -2.32 0.96
N GLU A 39 1.18 -3.30 1.74
CA GLU A 39 0.52 -4.61 1.85
C GLU A 39 0.21 -4.94 3.31
N VAL A 40 -0.99 -5.48 3.57
CA VAL A 40 -1.36 -5.94 4.92
C VAL A 40 -0.66 -7.24 5.26
N ILE A 41 0.22 -7.19 6.27
CA ILE A 41 1.04 -8.33 6.71
C ILE A 41 0.61 -8.92 8.06
N ARG A 42 -0.28 -8.24 8.78
CA ARG A 42 -0.91 -8.75 10.02
C ARG A 42 -2.19 -7.97 10.30
N ILE A 43 -3.20 -8.67 10.82
CA ILE A 43 -4.44 -8.09 11.32
C ILE A 43 -4.60 -8.51 12.78
N GLU A 44 -4.79 -7.53 13.66
CA GLU A 44 -5.00 -7.76 15.10
C GLU A 44 -6.16 -6.90 15.58
N ARG A 45 -7.29 -7.55 15.92
CA ARG A 45 -8.54 -6.87 16.29
C ARG A 45 -8.98 -5.88 15.21
N ASP A 46 -8.90 -4.57 15.47
CA ASP A 46 -9.24 -3.49 14.54
C ASP A 46 -8.00 -2.84 13.90
N GLN A 47 -6.80 -3.32 14.22
CA GLN A 47 -5.54 -2.80 13.71
C GLN A 47 -5.03 -3.65 12.54
N SER A 48 -4.62 -2.96 11.49
CA SER A 48 -3.95 -3.52 10.32
C SER A 48 -2.51 -3.06 10.30
N TYR A 49 -1.59 -4.01 10.25
CA TYR A 49 -0.16 -3.76 10.11
C TYR A 49 0.19 -3.86 8.63
N ILE A 50 0.72 -2.78 8.10
CA ILE A 50 0.95 -2.54 6.69
C ILE A 50 2.45 -2.38 6.47
N GLN A 51 3.00 -3.20 5.59
CA GLN A 51 4.35 -3.03 5.08
C GLN A 51 4.28 -2.08 3.87
N VAL A 52 4.85 -0.89 3.98
CA VAL A 52 4.92 0.07 2.87
C VAL A 52 6.19 -0.24 2.06
N TYR A 53 6.07 -0.26 0.73
CA TYR A 53 7.18 -0.59 -0.18
C TYR A 53 8.00 0.63 -0.62
N GLU A 54 7.54 1.83 -0.24
CA GLU A 54 8.17 3.11 -0.53
C GLU A 54 8.62 3.81 0.76
N GLU A 55 9.35 4.93 0.63
CA GLU A 55 9.81 5.71 1.78
C GLU A 55 8.61 6.34 2.52
N THR A 56 8.49 6.03 3.82
CA THR A 56 7.42 6.51 4.71
C THR A 56 7.68 7.90 5.29
N GLY A 57 8.70 8.60 4.79
CA GLY A 57 9.06 9.94 5.20
C GLY A 57 7.91 10.93 4.98
N GLY A 58 7.47 11.56 6.07
CA GLY A 58 6.36 12.52 6.06
C GLY A 58 4.97 11.90 6.27
N LEU A 59 4.86 10.59 6.50
CA LEU A 59 3.64 9.98 7.02
C LEU A 59 3.52 10.22 8.53
N GLY A 60 2.30 10.45 9.00
CA GLY A 60 1.98 10.61 10.41
C GLY A 60 0.63 10.04 10.81
N PRO A 61 0.28 10.08 12.10
CA PRO A 61 -1.06 9.76 12.56
C PRO A 61 -2.13 10.58 11.81
N ASP A 62 -3.35 10.03 11.71
CA ASP A 62 -4.50 10.58 10.99
C ASP A 62 -4.44 10.59 9.46
N ASP A 63 -3.27 10.31 8.85
CA ASP A 63 -3.17 10.11 7.41
C ASP A 63 -4.08 8.98 6.94
N GLU A 64 -4.71 9.18 5.77
CA GLU A 64 -5.67 8.24 5.21
C GLU A 64 -4.99 6.94 4.73
N VAL A 65 -5.62 5.80 5.00
CA VAL A 65 -5.27 4.51 4.38
C VAL A 65 -6.48 3.98 3.64
N VAL A 66 -6.32 3.62 2.37
CA VAL A 66 -7.41 3.13 1.52
C VAL A 66 -7.08 1.74 1.02
N SER A 67 -7.94 0.75 1.30
CA SER A 67 -7.78 -0.60 0.75
C SER A 67 -8.23 -0.67 -0.71
N THR A 68 -7.45 -1.39 -1.52
CA THR A 68 -7.81 -1.75 -2.89
C THR A 68 -8.76 -2.95 -2.95
N GLY A 69 -8.83 -3.75 -1.88
CA GLY A 69 -9.62 -4.98 -1.79
C GLY A 69 -9.04 -6.17 -2.55
N GLU A 70 -7.86 -6.01 -3.13
CA GLU A 70 -7.19 -7.01 -3.96
C GLU A 70 -5.73 -7.17 -3.52
N PRO A 71 -5.13 -8.37 -3.70
CA PRO A 71 -3.73 -8.58 -3.44
C PRO A 71 -2.84 -7.92 -4.48
N LEU A 72 -1.54 -7.85 -4.21
CA LEU A 72 -0.57 -7.35 -5.17
C LEU A 72 -0.60 -8.23 -6.42
N SER A 73 -0.83 -7.59 -7.55
CA SER A 73 -0.93 -8.22 -8.85
C SER A 73 -0.08 -7.48 -9.86
N VAL A 74 0.25 -8.17 -10.94
CA VAL A 74 1.03 -7.64 -12.05
C VAL A 74 0.27 -7.84 -13.35
N GLU A 75 0.39 -6.87 -14.24
CA GLU A 75 -0.19 -6.95 -15.57
C GLU A 75 0.69 -7.83 -16.46
N LEU A 76 0.08 -8.79 -17.16
CA LEU A 76 0.74 -9.69 -18.10
C LEU A 76 0.19 -9.46 -19.50
N GLY A 77 1.05 -9.06 -20.43
CA GLY A 77 0.63 -8.81 -21.80
C GLY A 77 1.74 -8.35 -22.74
N PRO A 78 1.39 -8.04 -23.99
CA PRO A 78 2.29 -7.42 -24.95
C PRO A 78 2.84 -6.08 -24.42
N GLY A 79 4.11 -5.78 -24.71
CA GLY A 79 4.78 -4.56 -24.24
C GLY A 79 5.59 -4.74 -22.94
N LEU A 80 5.56 -5.92 -22.33
CA LEU A 80 6.41 -6.24 -21.18
C LEU A 80 7.88 -6.46 -21.56
N LEU A 81 8.13 -7.17 -22.66
CA LEU A 81 9.49 -7.44 -23.12
C LEU A 81 10.20 -6.13 -23.45
N THR A 82 11.50 -6.08 -23.20
CA THR A 82 12.39 -4.91 -23.38
C THR A 82 12.15 -3.72 -22.44
N SER A 83 11.06 -3.71 -21.67
CA SER A 83 10.75 -2.67 -20.68
C SER A 83 11.46 -2.92 -19.35
N ILE A 84 11.91 -1.86 -18.67
CA ILE A 84 12.50 -1.91 -17.33
C ILE A 84 11.48 -1.36 -16.32
N TYR A 85 11.24 -2.11 -15.23
CA TYR A 85 10.28 -1.79 -14.19
C TYR A 85 10.95 -1.67 -12.82
N ASP A 86 10.30 -0.97 -11.89
CA ASP A 86 10.65 -1.03 -10.47
C ASP A 86 10.04 -2.25 -9.75
N GLY A 87 10.21 -2.33 -8.42
CA GLY A 87 9.74 -3.44 -7.59
C GLY A 87 8.22 -3.62 -7.51
N ILE A 88 7.43 -2.66 -8.01
CA ILE A 88 5.96 -2.70 -8.04
C ILE A 88 5.41 -2.55 -9.48
N GLN A 89 6.21 -2.94 -10.47
CA GLN A 89 5.85 -2.96 -11.90
C GLN A 89 5.53 -1.58 -12.51
N ARG A 90 6.10 -0.48 -11.99
CA ARG A 90 6.03 0.82 -12.67
C ARG A 90 7.15 0.94 -13.71
N PRO A 91 6.84 1.27 -14.98
CA PRO A 91 7.87 1.38 -16.03
C PRO A 91 8.75 2.60 -15.77
N LEU A 92 10.06 2.36 -15.58
CA LEU A 92 11.01 3.41 -15.19
C LEU A 92 11.12 4.52 -16.23
N GLU A 93 11.00 4.20 -17.52
CA GLU A 93 11.11 5.19 -18.60
C GLU A 93 9.99 6.24 -18.59
N LYS A 94 8.84 5.94 -17.95
CA LYS A 94 7.69 6.86 -17.83
C LYS A 94 7.77 7.74 -16.58
N ILE A 95 8.65 7.44 -15.63
CA ILE A 95 8.85 8.19 -14.38
C ILE A 95 10.02 9.16 -14.59
N LYS A 96 9.85 10.13 -15.50
CA LYS A 96 10.80 11.23 -15.68
C LYS A 96 10.46 12.41 -14.79
#